data_AF-A0A0S8L0R4-F1
#
_entry.id   AF-A0A0S8L0R4-F1
#
_cell.length_a   1.000
_cell.length_b   1.000
_cell.length_c   1.000
_cell.angle_alpha   90.00
_cell.angle_beta   90.00
_cell.angle_gamma   90.00
#
_symmetry.space_group_name_H-M   'P 1'
#
loop_
_entity.id
_entity.type
_entity.pdbx_description
1 polymer ?
#
loop_
_entity_poly.entity_id
_entity_poly.type
_entity_poly.pdbx_seq_one_letter_code
_entity_poly.pdbx_strand_id
1 'polypeptide(L)'
;MSPELSSTLRATLTPEGFPAFYRRLMALSFPLPVADVLELRALINHSVDSAPPPDLTPDYREFRERFATEMGALEINRPHHRERLMRVLARLRAVHYQHAVASRDAEVRIRLGQTDNRKARARASGYALTFLTLLVMNVLLWIGMDQPHWMVKLGAAACGWFAYDFFHRLPTLDAERERLGAELNEVLRNRIAAVDWKVLTNKIALILGLRQEQGLDVFRMDTSGEITDWPRTYH
;
A
#
# COMPACT_ATOMS: atom_id res chain seq x y z
N MET A 1 -19.08 2.78 21.73
CA MET A 1 -18.05 1.72 21.69
C MET A 1 -18.27 0.86 20.46
N SER A 2 -17.45 1.02 19.41
CA SER A 2 -17.56 0.22 18.18
C SER A 2 -16.48 -0.88 18.18
N PRO A 3 -16.84 -2.17 18.24
CA PRO A 3 -15.90 -3.30 18.30
C PRO A 3 -15.05 -3.50 17.03
N GLU A 4 -15.26 -2.70 15.97
CA GLU A 4 -14.42 -2.67 14.76
C GLU A 4 -13.10 -1.89 14.94
N LEU A 5 -12.99 -1.06 15.97
CA LEU A 5 -11.80 -0.25 16.23
C LEU A 5 -10.60 -1.12 16.67
N SER A 6 -10.86 -2.12 17.51
CA SER A 6 -9.82 -2.94 18.15
C SER A 6 -9.21 -4.02 17.23
N SER A 7 -9.95 -4.46 16.19
CA SER A 7 -9.46 -5.47 15.24
C SER A 7 -8.62 -4.83 14.11
N THR A 8 -8.93 -3.59 13.73
CA THR A 8 -8.20 -2.86 12.69
C THR A 8 -6.93 -2.17 13.19
N LEU A 9 -6.84 -1.85 14.49
CA LEU A 9 -5.65 -1.28 15.13
C LEU A 9 -4.54 -2.30 15.44
N ARG A 10 -4.78 -3.61 15.23
CA ARG A 10 -3.71 -4.62 15.16
C ARG A 10 -2.87 -4.50 13.87
N ALA A 11 -3.16 -3.55 12.98
CA ALA A 11 -2.25 -3.11 11.94
C ALA A 11 -1.06 -2.41 12.61
N THR A 12 -0.06 -3.21 12.96
CA THR A 12 1.27 -2.79 13.37
C THR A 12 1.82 -1.73 12.42
N LEU A 13 2.71 -0.86 12.92
CA LEU A 13 3.53 0.04 12.11
C LEU A 13 4.49 -0.78 11.22
N THR A 14 3.90 -1.40 10.20
CA THR A 14 4.49 -2.22 9.16
C THR A 14 4.36 -1.51 7.83
N PRO A 15 5.21 -1.84 6.84
CA PRO A 15 5.12 -1.25 5.50
C PRO A 15 3.71 -1.39 4.88
N GLU A 16 3.09 -2.55 5.04
CA GLU A 16 1.76 -2.87 4.47
C GLU A 16 0.62 -2.08 5.14
N GLY A 17 0.69 -1.87 6.46
CA GLY A 17 -0.32 -1.14 7.24
C GLY A 17 -0.16 0.39 7.23
N PHE A 18 1.00 0.89 6.79
CA PHE A 18 1.32 2.32 6.81
C PHE A 18 0.29 3.21 6.09
N PRO A 19 -0.26 2.84 4.91
CA PRO A 19 -1.24 3.67 4.21
C PRO A 19 -2.52 3.91 5.01
N ALA A 20 -3.04 2.86 5.64
CA ALA A 20 -4.22 2.95 6.48
C ALA A 20 -3.95 3.80 7.72
N PHE A 21 -2.80 3.58 8.37
CA PHE A 21 -2.38 4.36 9.53
C PHE A 21 -2.24 5.85 9.21
N TYR A 22 -1.52 6.20 8.14
CA TYR A 22 -1.28 7.58 7.74
C TYR A 22 -2.58 8.31 7.38
N ARG A 23 -3.45 7.70 6.57
CA ARG A 23 -4.75 8.31 6.19
C ARG A 23 -5.63 8.53 7.42
N ARG A 24 -5.69 7.56 8.33
CA ARG A 24 -6.46 7.69 9.56
C ARG A 24 -5.93 8.85 10.40
N LEU A 25 -4.62 8.92 10.62
CA LEU A 25 -3.97 10.00 11.38
C LEU A 25 -4.22 11.38 10.74
N MET A 26 -4.16 11.47 9.41
CA MET A 26 -4.46 12.72 8.68
C MET A 26 -5.95 13.09 8.72
N ALA A 27 -6.85 12.11 8.78
CA ALA A 27 -8.30 12.33 8.89
C ALA A 27 -8.77 12.68 10.32
N LEU A 28 -7.96 12.46 11.35
CA LEU A 28 -8.33 12.84 12.72
C LEU A 28 -8.57 14.35 12.81
N SER A 29 -9.78 14.73 13.21
CA SER A 29 -10.12 16.10 13.63
C SER A 29 -10.16 16.12 15.16
N PHE A 30 -9.52 17.12 15.76
CA PHE A 30 -9.62 17.33 17.20
C PHE A 30 -10.92 18.10 17.49
N PRO A 31 -11.61 17.82 18.61
CA PRO A 31 -11.17 17.01 19.75
C PRO A 31 -11.44 15.51 19.62
N LEU A 32 -10.58 14.67 20.20
CA LEU A 32 -10.68 13.20 20.13
C LEU A 32 -11.20 12.57 21.43
N PRO A 33 -11.89 11.41 21.38
CA PRO A 33 -12.21 10.63 22.57
C PRO A 33 -10.93 10.13 23.27
N VAL A 34 -10.91 10.17 24.61
CA VAL A 34 -9.75 9.73 25.41
C VAL A 34 -9.35 8.28 25.11
N ALA A 35 -10.32 7.39 24.89
CA ALA A 35 -10.09 5.99 24.58
C ALA A 35 -9.24 5.81 23.31
N ASP A 36 -9.61 6.51 22.22
CA ASP A 36 -8.89 6.45 20.94
C ASP A 36 -7.46 7.01 21.08
N VAL A 37 -7.27 8.05 21.89
CA VAL A 37 -5.95 8.64 22.16
C VAL A 37 -5.06 7.67 22.94
N LEU A 38 -5.60 7.02 23.98
CA LEU A 38 -4.85 6.04 24.78
C LEU A 38 -4.44 4.83 23.94
N GLU A 39 -5.30 4.35 23.06
CA GLU A 39 -5.01 3.26 22.14
C GLU A 39 -3.93 3.66 21.12
N LEU A 40 -4.06 4.84 20.48
CA LEU A 40 -3.04 5.37 19.57
C LEU A 40 -1.70 5.57 20.26
N ARG A 41 -1.70 6.11 21.49
CA ARG A 41 -0.49 6.28 22.29
C ARG A 41 0.15 4.93 22.65
N ALA A 42 -0.65 3.94 23.04
CA ALA A 42 -0.17 2.60 23.35
C ALA A 42 0.48 1.94 22.12
N LEU A 43 -0.15 2.04 20.94
CA LEU A 43 0.37 1.52 19.68
C LEU A 43 1.67 2.20 19.27
N ILE A 44 1.72 3.54 19.31
CA ILE A 44 2.92 4.31 18.98
C ILE A 44 4.06 3.92 19.92
N ASN A 45 3.80 3.89 21.23
CA ASN A 45 4.83 3.53 22.22
C ASN A 45 5.34 2.11 22.01
N HIS A 46 4.45 1.13 21.86
CA HIS A 46 4.84 -0.26 21.62
C HIS A 46 5.71 -0.39 20.36
N SER A 47 5.34 0.29 19.27
CA SER A 47 6.08 0.25 18.00
C SER A 47 7.48 0.87 18.06
N VAL A 48 7.67 1.83 18.95
CA VAL A 48 8.95 2.51 19.17
C VAL A 48 9.84 1.71 20.10
N ASP A 49 9.26 1.17 21.17
CA ASP A 49 9.99 0.39 22.17
C ASP A 49 10.44 -0.97 21.62
N SER A 50 9.72 -1.54 20.65
CA SER A 50 10.08 -2.80 19.99
C SER A 50 11.08 -2.66 18.84
N ALA A 51 11.40 -1.43 18.39
CA ALA A 51 12.24 -1.21 17.22
C ALA A 51 13.72 -1.04 17.62
N PRO A 52 14.67 -1.67 16.90
CA PRO A 52 16.08 -1.35 17.08
C PRO A 52 16.33 0.13 16.74
N PRO A 53 17.27 0.79 17.42
CA PRO A 53 17.62 2.17 17.11
C PRO A 53 18.04 2.29 15.64
N PRO A 54 17.56 3.32 14.92
CA PRO A 54 17.86 3.49 13.50
C PRO A 54 19.35 3.74 13.26
N ASP A 55 19.90 3.11 12.23
CA ASP A 55 21.30 3.31 11.82
C ASP A 55 21.54 4.79 11.44
N LEU A 56 22.68 5.33 11.88
CA LEU A 56 23.11 6.71 11.61
C LEU A 56 23.62 6.87 10.18
N THR A 57 22.75 6.70 9.19
CA THR A 57 23.05 7.03 7.79
C THR A 57 23.13 8.55 7.60
N PRO A 58 23.87 9.07 6.59
CA PRO A 58 23.94 10.50 6.32
C PRO A 58 22.56 11.17 6.12
N ASP A 59 21.64 10.48 5.45
CA ASP A 59 20.24 10.91 5.24
C ASP A 59 19.45 11.00 6.57
N TYR A 60 19.77 10.13 7.55
CA TYR A 60 19.18 10.19 8.89
C TYR A 60 19.67 11.40 9.69
N ARG A 61 20.91 11.85 9.49
CA ARG A 61 21.44 13.07 10.16
C ARG A 61 20.75 14.33 9.66
N GLU A 62 20.62 14.48 8.34
CA GLU A 62 19.92 15.63 7.75
C GLU A 62 18.44 15.66 8.16
N PHE A 63 17.79 14.49 8.19
CA PHE A 63 16.45 14.35 8.75
C PHE A 63 16.41 14.80 10.21
N ARG A 64 17.32 14.32 11.06
CA ARG A 64 17.38 14.70 12.47
C ARG A 64 17.54 16.20 12.66
N GLU A 65 18.37 16.87 11.87
CA GLU A 65 18.59 18.32 11.97
C GLU A 65 17.35 19.14 11.56
N ARG A 66 16.69 18.74 10.46
CA ARG A 66 15.44 19.38 10.01
C ARG A 66 14.34 19.25 11.07
N PHE A 67 14.10 18.05 11.58
CA PHE A 67 13.07 17.82 12.60
C PHE A 67 13.46 18.37 13.97
N ALA A 68 14.75 18.43 14.30
CA ALA A 68 15.22 19.10 15.51
C ALA A 68 14.86 20.60 15.49
N THR A 69 14.96 21.24 14.33
CA THR A 69 14.58 22.65 14.13
C THR A 69 13.06 22.84 14.25
N GLU A 70 12.28 21.97 13.61
CA GLU A 70 10.80 21.98 13.71
C GLU A 70 10.30 21.69 15.13
N MET A 71 10.94 20.77 15.85
CA MET A 71 10.62 20.49 17.26
C MET A 71 10.93 21.67 18.18
N GLY A 72 11.94 22.48 17.85
CA GLY A 72 12.22 23.75 18.55
C GLY A 72 11.08 24.75 18.39
N ALA A 73 10.46 24.80 17.22
CA ALA A 73 9.30 25.66 16.94
C ALA A 73 7.98 25.17 17.60
N LEU A 74 7.92 23.91 18.05
CA LEU A 74 6.76 23.32 18.71
C LEU A 74 6.75 23.51 20.26
N GLU A 75 7.70 24.28 20.81
CA GLU A 75 7.82 24.60 22.24
C GLU A 75 7.88 23.35 23.17
N ILE A 76 8.39 22.22 22.67
CA ILE A 76 8.56 21.00 23.47
C ILE A 76 9.79 21.18 24.38
N ASN A 77 9.57 21.74 25.56
CA ASN A 77 10.64 22.18 26.46
C ASN A 77 11.40 21.04 27.17
N ARG A 78 10.87 19.81 27.21
CA ARG A 78 11.52 18.69 27.91
C ARG A 78 12.40 17.86 26.95
N PRO A 79 13.70 17.67 27.25
CA PRO A 79 14.62 16.93 26.37
C PRO A 79 14.21 15.47 26.17
N HIS A 80 13.64 14.82 27.19
CA HIS A 80 13.15 13.45 27.07
C HIS A 80 11.99 13.32 26.08
N HIS A 81 11.08 14.30 26.06
CA HIS A 81 9.92 14.32 25.16
C HIS A 81 10.34 14.52 23.71
N ARG A 82 11.32 15.39 23.48
CA ARG A 82 11.93 15.63 22.17
C ARG A 82 12.60 14.38 21.62
N GLU A 83 13.39 13.69 22.45
CA GLU A 83 14.04 12.44 22.08
C GLU A 83 13.03 11.34 21.75
N ARG A 84 11.94 11.22 22.53
CA ARG A 84 10.88 10.24 22.27
C ARG A 84 10.15 10.53 20.96
N LEU A 85 9.77 11.78 20.70
CA LEU A 85 9.14 12.19 19.45
C LEU A 85 10.07 11.92 18.25
N MET A 86 11.36 12.19 18.40
CA MET A 86 12.37 11.92 17.37
C MET A 86 12.40 10.42 17.00
N ARG A 87 12.36 9.52 17.99
CA ARG A 87 12.32 8.06 17.74
C ARG A 87 11.05 7.64 17.00
N VAL A 88 9.89 8.20 17.37
CA VAL A 88 8.61 7.93 16.68
C VAL A 88 8.70 8.34 15.22
N LEU A 89 9.18 9.56 14.94
CA LEU A 89 9.30 10.10 13.58
C LEU A 89 10.33 9.33 12.75
N ALA A 90 11.46 8.95 13.35
CA ALA A 90 12.45 8.10 12.73
C ALA A 90 11.86 6.75 12.30
N ARG A 91 11.08 6.11 13.18
CA ARG A 91 10.40 4.85 12.87
C ARG A 91 9.38 5.02 11.74
N LEU A 92 8.57 6.07 11.78
CA LEU A 92 7.60 6.38 10.72
C LEU A 92 8.28 6.63 9.38
N ARG A 93 9.42 7.32 9.36
CA ARG A 93 10.23 7.51 8.15
C ARG A 93 10.73 6.18 7.61
N ALA A 94 11.29 5.32 8.47
CA ALA A 94 11.78 4.01 8.05
C ALA A 94 10.68 3.15 7.43
N VAL A 95 9.50 3.11 8.07
CA VAL A 95 8.33 2.37 7.57
C VAL A 95 7.83 2.98 6.26
N HIS A 96 7.75 4.31 6.16
CA HIS A 96 7.37 4.99 4.92
C HIS A 96 8.34 4.68 3.77
N TYR A 97 9.64 4.72 4.04
CA TYR A 97 10.67 4.39 3.05
C TYR A 97 10.54 2.93 2.57
N GLN A 98 10.38 1.98 3.50
CA GLN A 98 10.14 0.57 3.16
C GLN A 98 8.88 0.39 2.31
N HIS A 99 7.78 1.07 2.66
CA HIS A 99 6.55 1.06 1.87
C HIS A 99 6.75 1.66 0.47
N ALA A 100 7.49 2.76 0.37
CA ALA A 100 7.76 3.43 -0.91
C ALA A 100 8.60 2.55 -1.85
N VAL A 101 9.63 1.88 -1.32
CA VAL A 101 10.44 0.91 -2.07
C VAL A 101 9.58 -0.30 -2.47
N ALA A 102 8.87 -0.92 -1.53
CA ALA A 102 8.01 -2.07 -1.81
C ALA A 102 6.93 -1.75 -2.86
N SER A 103 6.30 -0.58 -2.78
CA SER A 103 5.29 -0.11 -3.76
C SER A 103 5.92 0.07 -5.14
N ARG A 104 7.13 0.63 -5.21
CA ARG A 104 7.86 0.83 -6.47
C ARG A 104 8.25 -0.51 -7.10
N ASP A 105 8.78 -1.45 -6.31
CA ASP A 105 9.19 -2.76 -6.81
C ASP A 105 8.00 -3.59 -7.26
N ALA A 106 6.88 -3.52 -6.53
CA ALA A 106 5.62 -4.13 -6.94
C ALA A 106 5.12 -3.52 -8.27
N GLU A 107 5.12 -2.20 -8.41
CA GLU A 107 4.75 -1.53 -9.66
C GLU A 107 5.62 -1.99 -10.84
N VAL A 108 6.94 -2.03 -10.66
CA VAL A 108 7.87 -2.49 -11.71
C VAL A 108 7.59 -3.95 -12.08
N ARG A 109 7.46 -4.83 -11.09
CA ARG A 109 7.14 -6.26 -11.30
C ARG A 109 5.84 -6.44 -12.09
N ILE A 110 4.78 -5.74 -11.71
CA ILE A 110 3.46 -5.84 -12.36
C ILE A 110 3.53 -5.30 -13.78
N ARG A 111 4.22 -4.16 -14.01
CA ARG A 111 4.42 -3.60 -15.36
C ARG A 111 5.20 -4.57 -16.25
N LEU A 112 6.24 -5.23 -15.74
CA LEU A 112 6.95 -6.28 -16.47
C LEU A 112 6.01 -7.43 -16.83
N GLY A 113 5.23 -7.93 -15.85
CA GLY A 113 4.21 -8.96 -16.08
C GLY A 113 3.20 -8.57 -17.17
N GLN A 114 2.72 -7.32 -17.18
CA GLN A 114 1.82 -6.82 -18.22
C GLN A 114 2.50 -6.80 -19.59
N THR A 115 3.78 -6.42 -19.67
CA THR A 115 4.51 -6.45 -20.95
C THR A 115 4.71 -7.87 -21.47
N ASP A 116 5.00 -8.82 -20.59
CA ASP A 116 5.18 -10.22 -20.96
C ASP A 116 3.86 -10.88 -21.36
N ASN A 117 2.77 -10.57 -20.65
CA ASN A 117 1.43 -10.99 -21.02
C ASN A 117 1.03 -10.46 -22.41
N ARG A 118 1.27 -9.17 -22.70
CA ARG A 118 1.02 -8.60 -24.04
C ARG A 118 1.81 -9.31 -25.13
N LYS A 119 3.10 -9.61 -24.89
CA LYS A 119 3.94 -10.38 -25.82
C LYS A 119 3.45 -11.81 -25.99
N ALA A 120 3.02 -12.47 -24.92
CA ALA A 120 2.46 -13.83 -24.96
C ALA A 120 1.16 -13.87 -25.77
N ARG A 121 0.27 -12.90 -25.56
CA ARG A 121 -0.98 -12.75 -26.31
C ARG A 121 -0.75 -12.47 -27.79
N ALA A 122 0.19 -11.58 -28.11
CA ALA A 122 0.57 -11.31 -29.51
C ALA A 122 1.13 -12.55 -30.21
N ARG A 123 1.96 -13.35 -29.52
CA ARG A 123 2.46 -14.62 -30.06
C ARG A 123 1.35 -15.66 -30.21
N ALA A 124 0.51 -15.84 -29.19
CA ALA A 124 -0.58 -16.82 -29.23
C ALA A 124 -1.59 -16.50 -30.34
N SER A 125 -1.97 -15.24 -30.50
CA SER A 125 -2.85 -14.80 -31.60
C SER A 125 -2.19 -14.96 -32.98
N GLY A 126 -0.91 -14.60 -33.11
CA GLY A 126 -0.16 -14.81 -34.36
C GLY A 126 -0.07 -16.29 -34.76
N TYR A 127 0.24 -17.18 -33.81
CA TYR A 127 0.28 -18.62 -34.07
C TYR A 127 -1.10 -19.20 -34.35
N ALA A 128 -2.13 -18.81 -33.57
CA ALA A 128 -3.51 -19.26 -33.82
C ALA A 128 -3.95 -18.90 -35.25
N LEU A 129 -3.70 -17.67 -35.69
CA LEU A 129 -4.02 -17.23 -37.05
C LEU A 129 -3.24 -18.02 -38.10
N THR A 130 -1.94 -18.23 -37.89
CA THR A 130 -1.07 -18.98 -38.81
C THR A 130 -1.49 -20.44 -38.94
N PHE A 131 -1.82 -21.11 -37.83
CA PHE A 131 -2.30 -22.49 -37.87
C PHE A 131 -3.70 -22.60 -38.46
N LEU A 132 -4.56 -21.60 -38.24
CA LEU A 132 -5.89 -21.55 -38.85
C LEU A 132 -5.81 -21.37 -40.37
N THR A 133 -4.94 -20.49 -40.86
CA THR A 133 -4.73 -20.34 -42.32
C THR A 133 -4.12 -21.58 -42.94
N LEU A 134 -3.13 -22.20 -42.28
CA LEU A 134 -2.54 -23.48 -42.71
C LEU A 134 -3.59 -24.60 -42.73
N LEU A 135 -4.47 -24.66 -41.73
CA LEU A 135 -5.57 -25.62 -41.67
C LEU A 135 -6.51 -25.45 -42.88
N VAL A 136 -6.94 -24.22 -43.16
CA VAL A 136 -7.81 -23.92 -44.32
C VAL A 136 -7.13 -24.33 -45.63
N MET A 137 -5.85 -23.97 -45.81
CA MET A 137 -5.08 -24.36 -47.00
C MET A 137 -4.98 -25.89 -47.15
N ASN A 138 -4.76 -26.60 -46.04
CA ASN A 138 -4.66 -28.05 -46.03
C ASN A 138 -6.00 -28.72 -46.39
N VAL A 139 -7.11 -28.20 -45.87
CA VAL A 139 -8.46 -28.66 -46.22
C VAL A 139 -8.77 -28.42 -47.71
N LEU A 140 -8.39 -27.27 -48.27
CA LEU A 140 -8.56 -26.99 -49.70
C LEU A 140 -7.74 -27.94 -50.57
N LEU A 141 -6.49 -28.21 -50.20
CA LEU A 141 -5.63 -29.20 -50.86
C LEU A 141 -6.23 -30.60 -50.81
N TRP A 142 -6.83 -30.98 -49.67
CA TRP A 142 -7.50 -32.26 -49.54
C TRP A 142 -8.69 -32.39 -50.51
N ILE A 143 -9.52 -31.36 -50.64
CA ILE A 143 -10.68 -31.37 -51.55
C ILE A 143 -10.27 -31.46 -53.02
N GLY A 144 -9.13 -30.86 -53.39
CA GLY A 144 -8.63 -30.85 -54.77
C GLY A 144 -7.91 -32.13 -55.23
N MET A 145 -7.68 -33.10 -54.34
CA MET A 145 -6.94 -34.33 -54.66
C MET A 145 -7.88 -35.54 -54.77
N ASP A 146 -7.87 -36.23 -55.91
CA ASP A 146 -8.65 -37.46 -56.13
C ASP A 146 -8.21 -38.64 -55.22
N GLN A 147 -6.94 -38.67 -54.80
CA GLN A 147 -6.40 -39.64 -53.84
C GLN A 147 -5.55 -38.95 -52.78
N PRO A 148 -6.16 -38.42 -51.72
CA PRO A 148 -5.43 -37.69 -50.68
C PRO A 148 -4.59 -38.64 -49.83
N HIS A 149 -3.28 -38.43 -49.86
CA HIS A 149 -2.32 -39.17 -49.03
C HIS A 149 -2.61 -38.95 -47.54
N TRP A 150 -2.37 -39.97 -46.71
CA TRP A 150 -2.60 -39.91 -45.24
C TRP A 150 -1.89 -38.74 -44.54
N MET A 151 -0.77 -38.28 -45.09
CA MET A 151 -0.01 -37.13 -44.59
C MET A 151 -0.81 -35.83 -44.59
N VAL A 152 -1.67 -35.60 -45.59
CA VAL A 152 -2.53 -34.40 -45.69
C VAL A 152 -3.53 -34.39 -44.54
N LYS A 153 -4.15 -35.54 -44.25
CA LYS A 153 -5.10 -35.72 -43.13
C LYS A 153 -4.45 -35.49 -41.77
N LEU A 154 -3.24 -36.02 -41.54
CA LEU A 154 -2.49 -35.76 -40.32
C LEU A 154 -2.05 -34.31 -40.18
N GLY A 155 -1.64 -33.67 -41.28
CA GLY A 155 -1.29 -32.25 -41.29
C GLY A 155 -2.48 -31.37 -40.88
N ALA A 156 -3.67 -31.66 -41.41
CA ALA A 156 -4.91 -30.97 -41.02
C ALA A 156 -5.25 -31.21 -39.54
N ALA A 157 -5.15 -32.46 -39.07
CA ALA A 157 -5.40 -32.78 -37.66
C ALA A 157 -4.42 -32.06 -36.71
N ALA A 158 -3.12 -32.02 -37.04
CA ALA A 158 -2.12 -31.32 -36.27
C ALA A 158 -2.36 -29.80 -36.24
N CYS A 159 -2.65 -29.18 -37.40
CA CYS A 159 -2.97 -27.75 -37.47
C CYS A 159 -4.23 -27.41 -36.67
N GLY A 160 -5.26 -28.27 -36.72
CA GLY A 160 -6.48 -28.12 -35.93
C GLY A 160 -6.21 -28.19 -34.43
N TRP A 161 -5.38 -29.15 -34.00
CA TRP A 161 -4.98 -29.27 -32.60
C TRP A 161 -4.21 -28.04 -32.10
N PHE A 162 -3.21 -27.57 -32.86
CA PHE A 162 -2.45 -26.37 -32.48
C PHE A 162 -3.33 -25.12 -32.47
N ALA A 163 -4.18 -24.93 -33.48
CA ALA A 163 -5.13 -23.81 -33.51
C ALA A 163 -6.03 -23.82 -32.27
N TYR A 164 -6.54 -25.00 -31.88
CA TYR A 164 -7.36 -25.16 -30.69
C TYR A 164 -6.60 -24.82 -29.39
N ASP A 165 -5.39 -25.35 -29.20
CA ASP A 165 -4.55 -25.07 -28.02
C ASP A 165 -4.22 -23.58 -27.90
N PHE A 166 -3.79 -22.93 -28.99
CA PHE A 166 -3.51 -21.49 -28.97
C PHE A 166 -4.76 -20.65 -28.72
N PHE A 167 -5.91 -21.05 -29.27
CA PHE A 167 -7.19 -20.36 -29.02
C PHE A 167 -7.62 -20.49 -27.55
N HIS A 168 -7.43 -21.66 -26.93
CA HIS A 168 -7.75 -21.89 -25.52
C HIS A 168 -6.83 -21.14 -24.55
N ARG A 169 -5.63 -20.74 -24.97
CA ARG A 169 -4.70 -19.93 -24.17
C ARG A 169 -5.01 -18.44 -24.18
N LEU A 170 -5.78 -17.94 -25.14
CA LEU A 170 -6.18 -16.52 -25.17
C LEU A 170 -6.99 -16.07 -23.94
N PRO A 171 -8.05 -16.79 -23.50
CA PRO A 171 -8.82 -16.36 -22.34
C PRO A 171 -8.02 -16.36 -21.04
N THR A 172 -7.05 -17.27 -20.87
CA THR A 172 -6.20 -17.28 -19.67
C THR A 172 -5.24 -16.09 -19.65
N LEU A 173 -4.73 -15.68 -20.82
CA LEU A 173 -3.92 -14.46 -20.95
C LEU A 173 -4.73 -13.20 -20.70
N ASP A 174 -5.99 -13.15 -21.14
CA ASP A 174 -6.89 -12.02 -20.87
C ASP A 174 -7.25 -11.91 -19.38
N ALA A 175 -7.55 -13.03 -18.73
CA ALA A 175 -7.78 -13.07 -17.27
C ALA A 175 -6.55 -12.60 -16.48
N GLU A 176 -5.35 -13.05 -16.87
CA GLU A 176 -4.11 -12.62 -16.20
C GLU A 176 -3.82 -11.12 -16.44
N ARG A 177 -4.18 -10.58 -17.60
CA ARG A 177 -4.08 -9.13 -17.86
C ARG A 177 -4.99 -8.33 -16.94
N GLU A 178 -6.23 -8.77 -16.75
CA GLU A 178 -7.18 -8.13 -15.84
C GLU A 178 -6.70 -8.19 -14.39
N ARG A 179 -6.21 -9.35 -13.96
CA ARG A 179 -5.62 -9.55 -12.62
C ARG A 179 -4.45 -8.60 -12.36
N LEU A 180 -3.48 -8.53 -13.28
CA LEU A 180 -2.34 -7.61 -13.18
C LEU A 180 -2.79 -6.15 -13.20
N GLY A 181 -3.88 -5.83 -13.90
CA GLY A 181 -4.50 -4.50 -13.89
C GLY A 181 -5.07 -4.14 -12.51
N ALA A 182 -5.80 -5.07 -11.89
CA ALA A 182 -6.35 -4.91 -10.56
C ALA A 182 -5.26 -4.75 -9.49
N GLU A 183 -4.21 -5.59 -9.54
CA GLU A 183 -3.07 -5.52 -8.61
C GLU A 183 -2.33 -4.17 -8.74
N LEU A 184 -2.10 -3.69 -9.98
CA LEU A 184 -1.50 -2.38 -10.21
C LEU A 184 -2.36 -1.25 -9.62
N ASN A 185 -3.67 -1.30 -9.85
CA ASN A 185 -4.58 -0.29 -9.33
C ASN A 185 -4.58 -0.27 -7.79
N GLU A 186 -4.51 -1.43 -7.15
CA GLU A 186 -4.39 -1.52 -5.69
C GLU A 186 -3.09 -0.90 -5.16
N VAL A 187 -1.95 -1.24 -5.78
CA VAL A 187 -0.65 -0.65 -5.42
C VAL A 187 -0.67 0.87 -5.57
N LEU A 188 -1.19 1.38 -6.70
CA LEU A 188 -1.30 2.81 -6.95
C LEU A 188 -2.27 3.49 -5.97
N ARG A 189 -3.40 2.85 -5.66
CA ARG A 189 -4.37 3.35 -4.69
C ARG A 189 -3.78 3.41 -3.28
N ASN A 190 -2.92 2.49 -2.89
CA ASN A 190 -2.32 2.44 -1.54
C ASN A 190 -0.97 3.18 -1.44
N ARG A 191 -0.44 3.66 -2.55
CA ARG A 191 0.80 4.43 -2.58
C ARG A 191 0.61 5.78 -1.89
N ILE A 192 1.52 6.09 -0.96
CA ILE A 192 1.68 7.44 -0.42
C ILE A 192 2.91 8.04 -1.08
N ALA A 193 2.70 8.97 -2.01
CA ALA A 193 3.78 9.57 -2.80
C ALA A 193 4.60 10.60 -2.01
N ALA A 194 3.94 11.33 -1.11
CA ALA A 194 4.56 12.32 -0.24
C ALA A 194 3.86 12.30 1.12
N VAL A 195 4.66 12.46 2.18
CA VAL A 195 4.18 12.58 3.56
C VAL A 195 4.32 14.03 3.99
N ASP A 196 3.22 14.63 4.43
CA ASP A 196 3.25 15.93 5.12
C ASP A 196 3.78 15.74 6.54
N TRP A 197 5.10 15.84 6.66
CA TRP A 197 5.82 15.63 7.91
C TRP A 197 5.50 16.68 8.98
N LYS A 198 5.16 17.90 8.60
CA LYS A 198 4.85 18.99 9.53
C LYS A 198 3.53 18.72 10.24
N VAL A 199 2.48 18.40 9.46
CA VAL A 199 1.16 18.05 10.02
C VAL A 199 1.23 16.75 10.82
N LEU A 200 1.95 15.75 10.31
CA LEU A 200 2.16 14.48 10.98
C LEU A 200 2.80 14.67 12.37
N THR A 201 3.88 15.45 12.44
CA THR A 201 4.59 15.75 13.69
C THR A 201 3.69 16.47 14.69
N ASN A 202 2.92 17.45 14.23
CA ASN A 202 2.00 18.17 15.11
C ASN A 202 0.91 17.25 15.69
N LYS A 203 0.27 16.42 14.85
CA LYS A 203 -0.76 15.48 15.31
C LYS A 203 -0.21 14.45 16.29
N ILE A 204 0.99 13.93 16.03
CA ILE A 204 1.66 12.98 16.95
C ILE A 204 2.01 13.68 18.27
N ALA A 205 2.51 14.92 18.23
CA ALA A 205 2.81 15.69 19.44
C ALA A 205 1.55 15.92 20.29
N LEU A 206 0.39 16.19 19.66
CA LEU A 206 -0.91 16.32 20.33
C LEU A 206 -1.38 14.99 20.92
N ILE A 207 -1.34 13.89 20.17
CA ILE A 207 -1.74 12.55 20.64
C ILE A 207 -0.86 12.07 21.80
N LEU A 208 0.45 12.32 21.70
CA LEU A 208 1.39 12.00 22.78
C LEU A 208 1.30 12.98 23.95
N GLY A 209 0.44 14.01 23.89
CA GLY A 209 0.30 15.01 24.95
C GLY A 209 1.58 15.79 25.23
N LEU A 210 2.46 15.91 24.24
CA LEU A 210 3.73 16.64 24.32
C LEU A 210 3.54 18.13 24.12
N ARG A 211 2.44 18.52 23.45
CA ARG A 211 2.00 19.90 23.23
C ARG A 211 0.58 20.06 23.77
N GLN A 212 0.36 21.10 24.57
CA GLN A 212 -0.97 21.58 24.96
C GLN A 212 -1.23 22.88 24.17
N GLU A 213 -2.23 22.89 23.29
CA GLU A 213 -2.69 24.15 22.71
C GLU A 213 -3.63 24.83 23.71
N GLN A 214 -3.34 26.07 24.09
CA GLN A 214 -4.21 26.86 24.96
C GLN A 214 -5.56 27.08 24.27
N GLY A 215 -6.66 26.69 24.93
CA GLY A 215 -8.03 26.94 24.46
C GLY A 215 -8.65 25.88 23.54
N LEU A 216 -7.96 24.77 23.27
CA LEU A 216 -8.56 23.60 22.61
C LEU A 216 -8.65 22.45 23.62
N ASP A 217 -9.87 22.03 23.99
CA ASP A 217 -10.05 20.80 24.74
C ASP A 217 -9.66 19.63 23.82
N VAL A 218 -8.39 19.23 23.82
CA VAL A 218 -7.87 18.15 22.96
C VAL A 218 -8.61 16.83 23.19
N PHE A 219 -9.26 16.69 24.35
CA PHE A 219 -9.90 15.47 24.83
C PHE A 219 -11.35 15.73 25.24
N ARG A 220 -12.27 14.94 24.69
CA ARG A 220 -13.62 14.83 25.25
C ARG A 220 -13.66 13.67 26.23
N MET A 221 -13.92 13.96 27.51
CA MET A 221 -14.35 12.93 28.45
C MET A 221 -15.80 12.57 28.11
N ASP A 222 -16.04 11.30 27.81
CA ASP A 222 -17.39 10.78 27.61
C ASP A 222 -18.01 10.58 29.00
N THR A 223 -18.39 11.69 29.64
CA THR A 223 -19.02 11.67 30.96
C THR A 223 -20.50 11.35 30.80
N SER A 224 -20.82 10.14 30.33
CA SER A 224 -22.19 9.59 30.37
C SER A 224 -22.54 9.08 31.78
N GLY A 225 -22.21 9.87 32.78
CA GLY A 225 -22.40 9.59 34.19
C GLY A 225 -22.23 10.89 34.95
N GLU A 226 -23.36 11.52 35.25
CA GLU A 226 -23.56 12.63 36.18
C GLU A 226 -22.42 12.75 37.21
N ILE A 227 -21.49 13.70 36.97
CA ILE A 227 -20.57 14.19 38.01
C ILE A 227 -20.68 15.70 38.02
N THR A 228 -21.37 16.16 39.05
CA THR A 228 -21.51 17.51 39.57
C THR A 228 -20.25 18.35 39.47
N ASP A 229 -20.47 19.55 38.95
CA ASP A 229 -19.83 20.84 39.24
C ASP A 229 -18.62 20.80 40.20
N TRP A 230 -17.44 21.14 39.66
CA TRP A 230 -16.36 21.70 40.46
C TRP A 230 -15.74 22.89 39.72
N PRO A 231 -15.65 24.07 40.32
CA PRO A 231 -15.03 25.23 39.72
C PRO A 231 -13.52 25.14 39.90
N ARG A 232 -12.75 25.34 38.83
CA ARG A 232 -11.32 25.66 38.95
C ARG A 232 -10.94 26.80 38.02
N THR A 233 -11.10 28.00 38.56
CA THR A 233 -10.27 29.17 38.27
C THR A 233 -8.78 28.84 38.43
N TYR A 234 -7.95 29.28 37.48
CA TYR A 234 -6.54 29.56 37.76
C TYR A 234 -6.16 30.90 37.11
N HIS A 235 -5.59 31.75 37.96
CA HIS A 235 -4.81 32.95 37.62
C HIS A 235 -3.47 32.55 37.02
#